data_AF-A0A8C3ST61-F1
#
_entry.id   AF-A0A8C3ST61-F1
#
_cell.length_a   1.000
_cell.length_b   1.000
_cell.length_c   1.000
_cell.angle_alpha   90.00
_cell.angle_beta   90.00
_cell.angle_gamma   90.00
#
_symmetry.space_group_name_H-M   'P 1'
#
loop_
_entity.id
_entity.type
_entity.pdbx_description
1 polymer ?
#
loop_
_entity_poly.entity_id
_entity_poly.type
_entity_poly.pdbx_seq_one_letter_code
_entity_poly.pdbx_strand_id
1 'polypeptide(L)'
;ISKQVWFKCGTKISNLQRDSSQVLCHSLSERDLEIANLKKEGEKLRRNQALTTGLVTSLQRDISAKEQRILQLKLSADKVKKENREKDNQIWALGISKALNYFSQLFYTEIRIVVKNVSLHLLSHSFQVKMGMSSLFCAFISSSPFIPFCQLMEKIKQITDENLQIHEEEKLLQEEINSKASEEKEVSESVAVLKKSLDEFQAFLKTSYCSSSLKREICNIQDLCIDPSVLWIHAPVIEILSSLLSWVEAMEHLLQDVGIDMSCSDKGSWFSFSYLMCNFFSIY
;
A
#
# COMPACT_ATOMS: atom_id res chain seq x y z
N ILE A 1 23.38 -14.60 -98.57
CA ILE A 1 22.39 -13.98 -97.63
C ILE A 1 22.02 -14.96 -96.49
N SER A 2 21.59 -16.19 -96.76
CA SER A 2 21.08 -17.12 -95.73
C SER A 2 22.07 -17.53 -94.61
N LYS A 3 23.36 -17.72 -94.89
CA LYS A 3 24.37 -18.07 -93.86
C LYS A 3 24.63 -16.96 -92.84
N GLN A 4 24.69 -15.71 -93.29
CA GLN A 4 24.88 -14.56 -92.38
C GLN A 4 23.66 -14.35 -91.48
N VAL A 5 22.45 -14.56 -92.01
CA VAL A 5 21.20 -14.46 -91.23
C VAL A 5 21.15 -15.55 -90.15
N TRP A 6 21.50 -16.79 -90.48
CA TRP A 6 21.58 -17.89 -89.51
C TRP A 6 22.62 -17.65 -88.43
N PHE A 7 23.83 -17.19 -88.79
CA PHE A 7 24.88 -16.90 -87.82
C PHE A 7 24.45 -15.81 -86.83
N LYS A 8 23.84 -14.72 -87.34
CA LYS A 8 23.34 -13.60 -86.55
C LYS A 8 22.16 -14.00 -85.64
N CYS A 9 21.29 -14.89 -86.11
CA CYS A 9 20.21 -15.46 -85.31
C CYS A 9 20.76 -16.34 -84.18
N GLY A 10 21.70 -17.25 -84.48
CA GLY A 10 22.37 -18.10 -83.50
C GLY A 10 23.11 -17.30 -82.42
N THR A 11 23.84 -16.24 -82.79
CA THR A 11 24.50 -15.37 -81.80
C THR A 11 23.51 -14.65 -80.89
N LYS A 12 22.37 -14.20 -81.43
CA LYS A 12 21.35 -13.51 -80.64
C LYS A 12 20.65 -14.44 -79.65
N ILE A 13 20.39 -15.68 -80.05
CA ILE A 13 19.84 -16.72 -79.16
C ILE A 13 20.83 -17.01 -78.02
N SER A 14 22.12 -17.23 -78.33
CA SER A 14 23.13 -17.51 -77.31
C SER A 14 23.31 -16.37 -76.31
N ASN A 15 23.24 -15.11 -76.75
CA ASN A 15 23.33 -13.96 -75.85
C ASN A 15 22.09 -13.84 -74.95
N LEU A 16 20.88 -13.97 -75.49
CA LEU A 16 19.65 -13.96 -74.69
C LEU A 16 19.61 -15.09 -73.67
N GLN A 17 20.08 -16.27 -74.05
CA GLN A 17 20.13 -17.43 -73.17
C GLN A 17 21.17 -17.23 -72.05
N ARG A 18 22.31 -16.60 -72.35
CA ARG A 18 23.31 -16.20 -71.36
C ARG A 18 22.77 -15.17 -70.38
N ASP A 19 22.17 -14.09 -70.89
CA ASP A 19 21.64 -13.01 -70.06
C ASP A 19 20.49 -13.50 -69.17
N SER A 20 19.59 -14.32 -69.72
CA SER A 20 18.52 -14.96 -68.94
C SER A 20 19.06 -15.89 -67.86
N SER A 21 20.07 -16.72 -68.17
CA SER A 21 20.69 -17.60 -67.18
C SER A 21 21.38 -16.82 -66.05
N GLN A 22 22.01 -15.68 -66.36
CA GLN A 22 22.69 -14.85 -65.37
C GLN A 22 21.71 -14.20 -64.39
N VAL A 23 20.59 -13.67 -64.90
CA VAL A 23 19.52 -13.08 -64.06
C VAL A 23 18.89 -14.14 -63.15
N LEU A 24 18.66 -15.35 -63.68
CA LEU A 24 18.14 -16.47 -62.89
C LEU A 24 19.14 -16.90 -61.81
N CYS A 25 20.43 -17.00 -62.11
CA CYS A 25 21.47 -17.34 -61.14
C CYS A 25 21.57 -16.30 -60.01
N HIS A 26 21.53 -15.01 -60.35
CA HIS A 26 21.53 -13.93 -59.35
C HIS A 26 20.31 -14.04 -58.43
N SER A 27 19.11 -14.16 -59.04
CA SER A 27 17.85 -14.27 -58.30
C SER A 27 17.80 -15.54 -57.42
N LEU A 28 18.41 -16.63 -57.87
CA LEU A 28 18.55 -17.85 -57.06
C LEU A 28 19.47 -17.62 -55.86
N SER A 29 20.63 -16.98 -56.08
CA SER A 29 21.60 -16.72 -55.02
C SER A 29 21.05 -15.77 -53.94
N GLU A 30 20.27 -14.76 -54.31
CA GLU A 30 19.61 -13.86 -53.37
C GLU A 30 18.58 -14.61 -52.51
N ARG A 31 17.77 -15.47 -53.14
CA ARG A 31 16.81 -16.31 -52.40
C ARG A 31 17.49 -17.29 -51.47
N ASP A 32 18.60 -17.90 -51.88
CA ASP A 32 19.37 -18.82 -51.03
C ASP A 32 19.96 -18.08 -49.80
N LEU A 33 20.41 -16.84 -50.00
CA LEU A 33 20.88 -15.98 -48.91
C LEU A 33 19.74 -15.65 -47.93
N GLU A 34 18.56 -15.30 -48.45
CA GLU A 34 17.38 -15.02 -47.65
C GLU A 34 16.93 -16.26 -46.85
N ILE A 35 16.90 -17.44 -47.48
CA ILE A 35 16.60 -18.71 -46.81
C ILE A 35 17.59 -18.99 -45.68
N ALA A 36 18.88 -18.75 -45.90
CA ALA A 36 19.90 -18.93 -44.87
C ALA A 36 19.71 -17.96 -43.69
N ASN A 37 19.36 -16.70 -43.97
CA ASN A 37 19.13 -15.71 -42.93
C ASN A 37 17.86 -16.01 -42.11
N LEU A 38 16.75 -16.34 -42.77
CA LEU A 38 15.51 -16.73 -42.11
C LEU A 38 15.68 -17.99 -41.25
N LYS A 39 16.46 -18.98 -41.72
CA LYS A 39 16.81 -20.15 -40.90
C LYS A 39 17.55 -19.76 -39.61
N LYS A 40 18.53 -18.86 -39.72
CA LYS A 40 19.30 -18.38 -38.57
C LYS A 40 18.42 -17.64 -37.56
N GLU A 41 17.50 -16.79 -38.04
CA GLU A 41 16.54 -16.10 -37.17
C GLU A 41 15.56 -17.08 -36.51
N GLY A 42 15.05 -18.07 -37.26
CA GLY A 42 14.19 -19.13 -36.73
C GLY A 42 14.87 -19.92 -35.61
N GLU A 43 16.14 -20.28 -35.77
CA GLU A 43 16.90 -20.96 -34.71
C GLU A 43 17.14 -20.07 -33.47
N LYS A 44 17.40 -18.78 -33.69
CA LYS A 44 17.53 -17.81 -32.59
C LYS A 44 16.21 -17.69 -31.82
N LEU A 45 15.09 -17.56 -32.54
CA LEU A 45 13.77 -17.47 -31.93
C LEU A 45 13.42 -18.76 -31.16
N ARG A 46 13.73 -19.93 -31.72
CA ARG A 46 13.55 -21.23 -31.04
C ARG A 46 14.32 -21.32 -29.72
N ARG A 47 15.57 -20.85 -29.70
CA ARG A 47 16.39 -20.80 -28.46
C ARG A 47 15.80 -19.85 -27.42
N ASN A 48 15.37 -18.65 -27.84
CA ASN A 48 14.73 -17.69 -26.95
C ASN A 48 13.42 -18.23 -26.38
N GLN A 49 12.59 -18.86 -27.21
CA GLN A 49 11.34 -19.49 -26.77
C GLN A 49 11.60 -20.59 -25.72
N ALA A 50 12.64 -21.41 -25.90
CA ALA A 50 13.02 -22.42 -24.91
C ALA A 50 13.43 -21.80 -23.56
N LEU A 51 14.20 -20.71 -23.58
CA LEU A 51 14.59 -19.97 -22.37
C LEU A 51 13.38 -19.36 -21.67
N THR A 52 12.51 -18.66 -22.41
CA THR A 52 11.27 -18.07 -21.87
C THR A 52 10.38 -19.14 -21.25
N THR A 53 10.23 -20.29 -21.91
CA THR A 53 9.46 -21.43 -21.37
C THR A 53 10.08 -21.97 -20.07
N GLY A 54 11.41 -22.09 -20.02
CA GLY A 54 12.14 -22.47 -18.81
C GLY A 54 11.93 -21.49 -17.64
N LEU A 55 11.97 -20.19 -17.91
CA LEU A 55 11.71 -19.16 -16.90
C LEU A 55 10.28 -19.19 -16.41
N VAL A 56 9.29 -19.28 -17.31
CA VAL A 56 7.87 -19.38 -16.95
C VAL A 56 7.61 -20.59 -16.07
N THR A 57 8.15 -21.77 -16.42
CA THR A 57 7.98 -22.97 -15.60
C THR A 57 8.66 -22.86 -14.23
N SER A 58 9.80 -22.17 -14.13
CA SER A 58 10.46 -21.93 -12.84
C SER A 58 9.68 -20.96 -11.97
N LEU A 59 9.22 -19.84 -12.55
CA LEU A 59 8.40 -18.86 -11.84
C LEU A 59 7.08 -19.49 -11.37
N GLN A 60 6.47 -20.34 -12.19
CA GLN A 60 5.24 -21.02 -11.83
C GLN A 60 5.42 -21.96 -10.64
N ARG A 61 6.55 -22.70 -10.57
CA ARG A 61 6.89 -23.50 -9.37
C ARG A 61 7.08 -22.63 -8.13
N ASP A 62 7.79 -21.51 -8.26
CA ASP A 62 8.06 -20.61 -7.14
C ASP A 62 6.79 -19.94 -6.62
N ILE A 63 5.86 -19.56 -7.51
CA ILE A 63 4.54 -19.02 -7.16
C ILE A 63 3.76 -20.05 -6.33
N SER A 64 3.65 -21.30 -6.82
CA SER A 64 2.96 -22.36 -6.07
C SER A 64 3.58 -22.64 -4.71
N ALA A 65 4.92 -22.62 -4.61
CA ALA A 65 5.61 -22.78 -3.32
C ALA A 65 5.34 -21.61 -2.36
N LYS A 66 5.27 -20.37 -2.86
CA LYS A 66 4.92 -19.19 -2.06
C LYS A 66 3.46 -19.21 -1.61
N GLU A 67 2.52 -19.63 -2.47
CA GLU A 67 1.10 -19.80 -2.11
C GLU A 67 0.92 -20.77 -0.93
N GLN A 68 1.64 -21.89 -0.94
CA GLN A 68 1.62 -22.84 0.18
C GLN A 68 2.13 -22.23 1.49
N ARG A 69 3.21 -21.43 1.45
CA ARG A 69 3.72 -20.73 2.64
C ARG A 69 2.74 -19.70 3.17
N ILE A 70 2.06 -18.96 2.28
CA ILE A 70 1.03 -17.99 2.68
C ILE A 70 -0.09 -18.71 3.43
N LEU A 71 -0.55 -19.87 2.94
CA LEU A 71 -1.57 -20.66 3.63
C LEU A 71 -1.12 -21.13 5.01
N GLN A 72 0.12 -21.62 5.14
CA GLN A 72 0.67 -22.01 6.45
C GLN A 72 0.78 -20.82 7.42
N LEU A 73 1.29 -19.69 6.95
CA LEU A 73 1.41 -18.48 7.76
C LEU A 73 0.03 -18.00 8.23
N LYS A 74 -0.97 -18.03 7.35
CA LYS A 74 -2.35 -17.67 7.67
C LYS A 74 -2.92 -18.55 8.80
N LEU A 75 -2.74 -19.87 8.71
CA LEU A 75 -3.15 -20.80 9.76
C LEU A 75 -2.43 -20.53 11.09
N SER A 76 -1.13 -20.23 11.05
CA SER A 76 -0.37 -19.92 12.27
C SER A 76 -0.82 -18.60 12.91
N ALA A 77 -1.13 -17.59 12.09
CA ALA A 77 -1.65 -16.31 12.56
C ALA A 77 -3.04 -16.46 13.21
N ASP A 78 -3.93 -17.25 12.60
CA ASP A 78 -5.26 -17.52 13.17
C ASP A 78 -5.16 -18.26 14.50
N LYS A 79 -4.21 -19.20 14.63
CA LYS A 79 -3.94 -19.91 15.88
C LYS A 79 -3.47 -18.94 16.97
N VAL A 80 -2.46 -18.11 16.69
CA VAL A 80 -1.93 -17.13 17.65
C VAL A 80 -3.00 -16.14 18.07
N LYS A 81 -3.83 -15.66 17.12
CA LYS A 81 -4.95 -14.76 17.42
C LYS A 81 -5.96 -15.37 18.38
N LYS A 82 -6.25 -16.67 18.24
CA LYS A 82 -7.14 -17.40 19.17
C LYS A 82 -6.50 -17.52 20.55
N GLU A 83 -5.22 -17.87 20.63
CA GLU A 83 -4.50 -17.95 21.90
C GLU A 83 -4.42 -16.59 22.61
N ASN A 84 -4.26 -15.50 21.86
CA ASN A 84 -4.22 -14.16 22.44
C ASN A 84 -5.57 -13.77 23.07
N ARG A 85 -6.66 -14.01 22.34
CA ARG A 85 -8.03 -13.78 22.86
C ARG A 85 -8.31 -14.58 24.14
N GLU A 86 -7.83 -15.82 24.20
CA GLU A 86 -7.98 -16.67 25.39
C GLU A 86 -7.21 -16.10 26.59
N LYS A 87 -5.96 -15.66 26.39
CA LYS A 87 -5.17 -15.01 27.45
C LYS A 87 -5.81 -13.71 27.91
N ASP A 88 -6.32 -12.88 27.00
CA ASP A 88 -7.03 -11.65 27.33
C ASP A 88 -8.27 -11.95 28.21
N ASN A 89 -9.05 -12.97 27.85
CA ASN A 89 -10.19 -13.42 28.65
C ASN A 89 -9.77 -13.88 30.06
N GLN A 90 -8.65 -14.60 30.17
CA GLN A 90 -8.12 -15.03 31.47
C GLN A 90 -7.67 -13.85 32.33
N ILE A 91 -7.00 -12.86 31.74
CA ILE A 91 -6.60 -11.63 32.43
C ILE A 91 -7.83 -10.87 32.95
N TRP A 92 -8.86 -10.71 32.12
CA TRP A 92 -10.13 -10.10 32.52
C TRP A 92 -10.78 -10.82 33.70
N ALA A 93 -10.85 -12.15 33.65
CA ALA A 93 -11.43 -12.96 34.72
C ALA A 93 -10.64 -12.83 36.04
N LEU A 94 -9.30 -12.84 35.97
CA LEU A 94 -8.43 -12.62 37.13
C LEU A 94 -8.60 -11.21 37.71
N GLY A 95 -8.69 -10.18 36.86
CA GLY A 95 -8.93 -8.81 37.27
C GLY A 95 -10.25 -8.65 38.03
N ILE A 96 -11.34 -9.20 37.49
CA ILE A 96 -12.67 -9.19 38.14
C ILE A 96 -12.63 -9.94 39.47
N SER A 97 -12.05 -11.13 39.52
CA SER A 97 -11.91 -11.92 40.75
C SER A 97 -11.18 -11.14 41.85
N LYS A 98 -10.07 -10.48 41.48
CA LYS A 98 -9.29 -9.66 42.42
C LYS A 98 -10.07 -8.45 42.91
N ALA A 99 -10.79 -7.75 42.02
CA ALA A 99 -11.65 -6.62 42.38
C ALA A 99 -12.78 -7.03 43.34
N LEU A 100 -13.47 -8.15 43.08
CA LEU A 100 -14.51 -8.69 43.95
C LEU A 100 -13.96 -9.06 45.34
N ASN A 101 -12.73 -9.57 45.42
CA ASN A 101 -12.06 -9.85 46.68
C ASN A 101 -11.82 -8.56 47.49
N TYR A 102 -11.29 -7.51 46.85
CA TYR A 102 -11.12 -6.20 47.49
C TYR A 102 -12.44 -5.61 47.98
N PHE A 103 -13.50 -5.65 47.17
CA PHE A 103 -14.84 -5.17 47.57
C PHE A 103 -15.41 -5.95 48.75
N SER A 104 -15.27 -7.28 48.73
CA SER A 104 -15.68 -8.14 49.83
C SER A 104 -14.94 -7.76 51.12
N GLN A 105 -13.62 -7.61 51.05
CA GLN A 105 -12.80 -7.23 52.21
C GLN A 105 -13.17 -5.85 52.77
N LEU A 106 -13.40 -4.86 51.90
CA LEU A 106 -13.87 -3.52 52.29
C LEU A 106 -15.24 -3.58 52.97
N PHE A 107 -16.18 -4.33 52.40
CA PHE A 107 -17.51 -4.50 52.97
C PHE A 107 -17.47 -5.15 54.37
N TYR A 108 -16.63 -6.18 54.56
CA TYR A 108 -16.43 -6.82 55.86
C TYR A 108 -15.80 -5.87 56.88
N THR A 109 -14.86 -5.01 56.48
CA THR A 109 -14.25 -4.02 57.39
C THR A 109 -15.25 -2.94 57.78
N GLU A 110 -16.04 -2.42 56.85
CA GLU A 110 -17.06 -1.39 57.12
C GLU A 110 -18.15 -1.93 58.05
N ILE A 111 -18.70 -3.13 57.77
CA ILE A 111 -19.67 -3.77 58.67
C ILE A 111 -19.06 -4.00 60.06
N ARG A 112 -17.80 -4.45 60.13
CA ARG A 112 -17.11 -4.64 61.41
C ARG A 112 -16.96 -3.34 62.18
N ILE A 113 -16.65 -2.22 61.51
CA ILE A 113 -16.55 -0.90 62.13
C ILE A 113 -17.92 -0.45 62.64
N VAL A 114 -18.97 -0.58 61.84
CA VAL A 114 -20.35 -0.22 62.24
C VAL A 114 -20.83 -1.06 63.43
N VAL A 115 -20.65 -2.38 63.38
CA VAL A 115 -21.03 -3.28 64.49
C VAL A 115 -20.23 -2.98 65.74
N LYS A 116 -18.91 -2.72 65.62
CA LYS A 116 -18.08 -2.29 66.75
C LYS A 116 -18.54 -0.95 67.31
N ASN A 117 -18.86 0.03 66.47
CA ASN A 117 -19.30 1.35 66.90
C ASN A 117 -20.67 1.28 67.60
N VAL A 118 -21.62 0.49 67.09
CA VAL A 118 -22.91 0.25 67.75
C VAL A 118 -22.70 -0.50 69.08
N SER A 119 -21.83 -1.50 69.10
CA SER A 119 -21.49 -2.23 70.33
C SER A 119 -20.77 -1.35 71.34
N LEU A 120 -19.86 -0.47 70.90
CA LEU A 120 -19.17 0.54 71.71
C LEU A 120 -20.11 1.62 72.21
N HIS A 121 -21.15 1.99 71.45
CA HIS A 121 -22.18 2.93 71.89
C HIS A 121 -23.05 2.30 72.99
N LEU A 122 -23.44 1.03 72.84
CA LEU A 122 -24.12 0.24 73.87
C LEU A 122 -23.23 0.00 75.10
N LEU A 123 -21.95 -0.29 74.89
CA LEU A 123 -20.97 -0.45 75.97
C LEU A 123 -20.68 0.88 76.65
N SER A 124 -20.54 1.99 75.92
CA SER A 124 -20.34 3.35 76.43
C SER A 124 -21.51 3.78 77.30
N HIS A 125 -22.74 3.46 76.88
CA HIS A 125 -23.93 3.70 77.70
C HIS A 125 -23.94 2.84 78.99
N SER A 126 -23.32 1.65 78.96
CA SER A 126 -23.09 0.82 80.16
C SER A 126 -21.82 1.19 80.96
N PHE A 127 -20.87 1.91 80.36
CA PHE A 127 -19.52 2.18 80.88
C PHE A 127 -19.35 3.62 81.37
N GLN A 128 -20.18 4.58 80.93
CA GLN A 128 -20.37 5.87 81.61
C GLN A 128 -20.85 5.69 83.07
N VAL A 129 -21.47 4.54 83.37
CA VAL A 129 -21.84 4.13 84.75
C VAL A 129 -20.64 3.56 85.54
N LYS A 130 -19.51 3.26 84.90
CA LYS A 130 -18.30 2.66 85.49
C LYS A 130 -17.02 3.32 84.96
N MET A 131 -16.90 4.62 85.22
CA MET A 131 -15.62 5.33 85.11
C MET A 131 -14.49 4.57 85.83
N GLY A 132 -13.38 4.35 85.14
CA GLY A 132 -12.10 4.08 85.78
C GLY A 132 -11.26 3.01 85.12
N MET A 133 -10.71 3.24 83.92
CA MET A 133 -9.55 2.48 83.42
C MET A 133 -8.89 3.13 82.19
N SER A 134 -8.31 4.32 82.38
CA SER A 134 -7.55 5.05 81.34
C SER A 134 -6.14 4.46 81.08
N SER A 135 -5.61 3.62 81.97
CA SER A 135 -4.23 3.11 81.89
C SER A 135 -4.04 1.84 81.04
N LEU A 136 -5.08 1.01 80.86
CA LEU A 136 -4.99 -0.24 80.08
C LEU A 136 -5.11 -0.01 78.56
N PHE A 137 -5.80 1.06 78.15
CA PHE A 137 -5.96 1.41 76.74
C PHE A 137 -4.61 1.78 76.09
N CYS A 138 -3.75 2.52 76.80
CA CYS A 138 -2.41 2.89 76.33
C CYS A 138 -1.44 1.69 76.29
N ALA A 139 -1.57 0.73 77.21
CA ALA A 139 -0.76 -0.49 77.21
C ALA A 139 -1.13 -1.46 76.07
N PHE A 140 -2.42 -1.51 75.68
CA PHE A 140 -2.91 -2.36 74.59
C PHE A 140 -2.44 -1.89 73.21
N ILE A 141 -2.41 -0.57 72.97
CA ILE A 141 -1.89 0.02 71.73
C ILE A 141 -0.36 -0.19 71.60
N SER A 142 0.37 -0.21 72.73
CA SER A 142 1.83 -0.36 72.74
C SER A 142 2.33 -1.80 72.56
N SER A 143 1.45 -2.81 72.66
CA SER A 143 1.82 -4.24 72.62
C SER A 143 1.43 -4.95 71.32
N SER A 144 0.80 -4.23 70.37
CA SER A 144 0.28 -4.82 69.13
C SER A 144 1.35 -4.77 68.03
N PRO A 145 1.54 -5.82 67.21
CA PRO A 145 2.53 -5.84 66.15
C PRO A 145 2.09 -4.87 65.04
N PHE A 146 2.51 -3.60 65.16
CA PHE A 146 2.14 -2.49 64.27
C PHE A 146 3.03 -2.39 63.01
N ILE A 147 4.07 -3.22 62.92
CA ILE A 147 5.03 -3.32 61.80
C ILE A 147 4.36 -3.70 60.46
N PRO A 148 3.36 -4.61 60.40
CA PRO A 148 2.70 -4.97 59.13
C PRO A 148 1.79 -3.87 58.56
N PHE A 149 1.22 -3.02 59.41
CA PHE A 149 0.32 -1.95 58.97
C PHE A 149 1.09 -0.80 58.32
N CYS A 150 2.23 -0.39 58.90
CA CYS A 150 3.10 0.61 58.28
C CYS A 150 3.62 0.14 56.91
N GLN A 151 4.03 -1.13 56.79
CA GLN A 151 4.45 -1.71 55.50
C GLN A 151 3.30 -1.80 54.48
N LEU A 152 2.08 -2.09 54.94
CA LEU A 152 0.90 -2.11 54.09
C LEU A 152 0.54 -0.70 53.58
N MET A 153 0.58 0.30 54.46
CA MET A 153 0.34 1.70 54.11
C MET A 153 1.35 2.22 53.10
N GLU A 154 2.62 1.83 53.24
CA GLU A 154 3.68 2.20 52.29
C GLU A 154 3.48 1.55 50.92
N LYS A 155 3.06 0.28 50.86
CA LYS A 155 2.70 -0.37 49.59
C LYS A 155 1.43 0.20 48.96
N ILE A 156 0.43 0.56 49.76
CA ILE A 156 -0.79 1.22 49.25
C ILE A 156 -0.42 2.58 48.66
N LYS A 157 0.44 3.34 49.34
CA LYS A 157 0.94 4.62 48.84
C LYS A 157 1.69 4.44 47.52
N GLN A 158 2.62 3.49 47.46
CA GLN A 158 3.35 3.17 46.23
C GLN A 158 2.41 2.81 45.06
N ILE A 159 1.44 1.91 45.29
CA ILE A 159 0.47 1.51 44.25
C ILE A 159 -0.41 2.70 43.83
N THR A 160 -0.73 3.61 44.76
CA THR A 160 -1.52 4.81 44.46
C THR A 160 -0.72 5.77 43.58
N ASP A 161 0.56 5.98 43.91
CA ASP A 161 1.46 6.84 43.13
C ASP A 161 1.72 6.24 41.73
N GLU A 162 1.94 4.93 41.64
CA GLU A 162 2.09 4.20 40.36
C GLU A 162 0.81 4.28 39.50
N ASN A 163 -0.37 4.10 40.10
CA ASN A 163 -1.64 4.23 39.37
C ASN A 163 -1.90 5.68 38.90
N LEU A 164 -1.50 6.68 39.68
CA LEU A 164 -1.59 8.08 39.26
C LEU A 164 -0.70 8.33 38.03
N GLN A 165 0.53 7.82 38.05
CA GLN A 165 1.47 7.91 36.94
C GLN A 165 0.93 7.21 35.68
N ILE A 166 0.39 5.98 35.83
CA ILE A 166 -0.23 5.25 34.72
C ILE A 166 -1.40 6.02 34.13
N HIS A 167 -2.23 6.66 34.96
CA HIS A 167 -3.36 7.46 34.47
C HIS A 167 -2.90 8.73 33.73
N GLU A 168 -1.80 9.36 34.15
CA GLU A 168 -1.20 10.48 33.42
C GLU A 168 -0.62 10.02 32.08
N GLU A 169 0.08 8.88 32.04
CA GLU A 169 0.60 8.30 30.81
C GLU A 169 -0.51 7.88 29.84
N GLU A 170 -1.60 7.28 30.35
CA GLU A 170 -2.80 6.94 29.58
C GLU A 170 -3.43 8.19 28.95
N LYS A 171 -3.50 9.29 29.70
CA LYS A 171 -4.02 10.56 29.19
C LYS A 171 -3.14 11.11 28.06
N LEU A 172 -1.82 11.09 28.22
CA LEU A 172 -0.88 11.54 27.18
C LEU A 172 -0.99 10.68 25.91
N LEU A 173 -1.06 9.36 26.07
CA LEU A 173 -1.26 8.43 24.97
C LEU A 173 -2.59 8.67 24.25
N GLN A 174 -3.66 8.98 25.00
CA GLN A 174 -4.96 9.29 24.41
C GLN A 174 -4.92 10.60 23.59
N GLU A 175 -4.18 11.61 24.05
CA GLU A 175 -3.95 12.85 23.30
C GLU A 175 -3.09 12.60 22.03
N GLU A 176 -2.05 11.78 22.11
CA GLU A 176 -1.23 11.39 20.96
C GLU A 176 -2.04 10.60 19.92
N ILE A 177 -2.88 9.65 20.36
CA ILE A 177 -3.79 8.89 19.48
C ILE A 177 -4.75 9.84 18.76
N ASN A 178 -5.33 10.82 19.48
CA ASN A 178 -6.25 11.78 18.88
C ASN A 178 -5.52 12.70 17.87
N SER A 179 -4.29 13.12 18.16
CA SER A 179 -3.45 13.90 17.24
C SER A 179 -3.15 13.11 15.96
N LYS A 180 -2.68 11.87 16.11
CA LYS A 180 -2.38 10.99 14.97
C LYS A 180 -3.60 10.66 14.13
N ALA A 181 -4.76 10.45 14.76
CA ALA A 181 -6.01 10.23 14.05
C ALA A 181 -6.44 11.46 13.24
N SER A 182 -6.13 12.68 13.71
CA SER A 182 -6.36 13.92 12.96
C SER A 182 -5.44 14.03 11.75
N GLU A 183 -4.15 13.74 11.91
CA GLU A 183 -3.17 13.74 10.80
C GLU A 183 -3.52 12.68 9.74
N GLU A 184 -3.89 11.46 10.15
CA GLU A 184 -4.31 10.40 9.24
C GLU A 184 -5.56 10.79 8.45
N LYS A 185 -6.50 11.51 9.08
CA LYS A 185 -7.69 12.03 8.41
C LYS A 185 -7.34 13.07 7.36
N GLU A 186 -6.44 14.01 7.65
CA GLU A 186 -5.98 15.04 6.71
C GLU A 186 -5.25 14.43 5.50
N VAL A 187 -4.40 13.42 5.73
CA VAL A 187 -3.76 12.65 4.67
C VAL A 187 -4.79 11.89 3.84
N SER A 188 -5.79 11.26 4.48
CA SER A 188 -6.87 10.56 3.77
C SER A 188 -7.70 11.49 2.90
N GLU A 189 -7.99 12.71 3.36
CA GLU A 189 -8.70 13.73 2.58
C GLU A 189 -7.86 14.18 1.38
N SER A 190 -6.55 14.45 1.57
CA SER A 190 -5.63 14.82 0.49
C SER A 190 -5.51 13.74 -0.59
N VAL A 191 -5.41 12.47 -0.19
CA VAL A 191 -5.40 11.33 -1.13
C VAL A 191 -6.71 11.23 -1.92
N ALA A 192 -7.86 11.47 -1.26
CA ALA A 192 -9.16 11.41 -1.93
C ALA A 192 -9.32 12.53 -2.97
N VAL A 193 -8.86 13.75 -2.66
CA VAL A 193 -8.87 14.89 -3.60
C VAL A 193 -7.98 14.58 -4.81
N LEU A 194 -6.74 14.13 -4.58
CA LEU A 194 -5.82 13.75 -5.66
C LEU A 194 -6.42 12.66 -6.55
N LYS A 195 -6.99 11.61 -5.95
CA LYS A 195 -7.62 10.52 -6.70
C LYS A 195 -8.77 11.03 -7.58
N LYS A 196 -9.63 11.89 -7.05
CA LYS A 196 -10.73 12.47 -7.82
C LYS A 196 -10.23 13.28 -9.01
N SER A 197 -9.21 14.13 -8.81
CA SER A 197 -8.61 14.91 -9.90
C SER A 197 -7.96 14.01 -10.97
N LEU A 198 -7.35 12.90 -10.56
CA LEU A 198 -6.81 11.91 -11.50
C LEU A 198 -7.91 11.18 -12.29
N ASP A 199 -9.04 10.85 -11.65
CA ASP A 199 -10.19 10.23 -12.33
C ASP A 199 -10.80 11.20 -13.37
N GLU A 200 -10.90 12.49 -13.02
CA GLU A 200 -11.33 13.56 -13.93
C GLU A 200 -10.36 13.75 -15.09
N PHE A 201 -9.05 13.74 -14.83
CA PHE A 201 -8.01 13.80 -15.87
C PHE A 201 -8.04 12.56 -16.78
N GLN A 202 -8.24 11.37 -16.22
CA GLN A 202 -8.40 10.15 -17.00
C GLN A 202 -9.63 10.21 -17.90
N ALA A 203 -10.73 10.80 -17.43
CA ALA A 203 -11.91 11.05 -18.26
C ALA A 203 -11.59 12.07 -19.37
N PHE A 204 -10.85 13.13 -19.07
CA PHE A 204 -10.37 14.10 -20.06
C PHE A 204 -9.52 13.44 -21.15
N LEU A 205 -8.55 12.58 -20.79
CA LEU A 205 -7.71 11.87 -21.77
C LEU A 205 -8.49 10.96 -22.73
N LYS A 206 -9.70 10.52 -22.35
CA LYS A 206 -10.58 9.74 -23.24
C LYS A 206 -11.30 10.60 -24.26
N THR A 207 -11.30 11.92 -24.07
CA THR A 207 -11.82 12.89 -25.04
C THR A 207 -10.71 13.32 -25.98
N SER A 208 -11.06 13.95 -27.11
CA SER A 208 -10.04 14.59 -27.96
C SER A 208 -9.46 15.80 -27.23
N TYR A 209 -8.13 15.93 -27.22
CA TYR A 209 -7.41 17.04 -26.61
C TYR A 209 -6.25 17.52 -27.49
N CYS A 210 -5.81 18.74 -27.28
CA CYS A 210 -4.61 19.35 -27.87
C CYS A 210 -3.63 19.76 -26.75
N SER A 211 -2.39 20.16 -27.12
CA SER A 211 -1.35 20.56 -26.16
C SER A 211 -1.81 21.64 -25.19
N SER A 212 -2.54 22.66 -25.66
CA SER A 212 -3.01 23.76 -24.82
C SER A 212 -4.06 23.33 -23.80
N SER A 213 -4.98 22.44 -24.20
CA SER A 213 -5.99 21.86 -23.31
C SER A 213 -5.35 20.90 -22.30
N LEU A 214 -4.41 20.06 -22.75
CA LEU A 214 -3.66 19.15 -21.89
C LEU A 214 -2.82 19.91 -20.86
N LYS A 215 -2.11 20.96 -21.29
CA LYS A 215 -1.31 21.82 -20.42
C LYS A 215 -2.15 22.48 -19.33
N ARG A 216 -3.36 22.97 -19.67
CA ARG A 216 -4.30 23.52 -18.69
C ARG A 216 -4.68 22.48 -17.63
N GLU A 217 -5.02 21.26 -18.02
CA GLU A 217 -5.38 20.21 -17.07
C GLU A 217 -4.19 19.73 -16.22
N ILE A 218 -2.97 19.75 -16.76
CA ILE A 218 -1.74 19.47 -16.00
C ILE A 218 -1.51 20.57 -14.94
N CYS A 219 -1.70 21.85 -15.29
CA CYS A 219 -1.63 22.93 -14.32
C CYS A 219 -2.67 22.78 -13.20
N ASN A 220 -3.89 22.34 -13.53
CA ASN A 220 -4.92 22.06 -12.51
C ASN A 220 -4.47 21.00 -11.49
N ILE A 221 -3.78 19.94 -11.93
CA ILE A 221 -3.22 18.92 -11.03
C ILE A 221 -2.02 19.48 -10.27
N GLN A 222 -1.20 20.31 -10.89
CA GLN A 222 -0.01 20.91 -10.27
C GLN A 222 -0.37 21.90 -9.14
N ASP A 223 -1.42 22.69 -9.35
CA ASP A 223 -1.89 23.73 -8.42
C ASP A 223 -2.79 23.17 -7.29
N LEU A 224 -3.02 21.85 -7.28
CA LEU A 224 -3.79 21.20 -6.23
C LEU A 224 -3.06 21.33 -4.89
N CYS A 225 -3.75 21.85 -3.87
CA CYS A 225 -3.24 21.89 -2.52
C CYS A 225 -3.20 20.46 -1.95
N ILE A 226 -2.01 19.87 -1.88
CA ILE A 226 -1.79 18.49 -1.41
C ILE A 226 -0.87 18.54 -0.19
N ASP A 227 -1.24 17.77 0.84
CA ASP A 227 -0.41 17.56 2.03
C ASP A 227 1.00 17.05 1.67
N PRO A 228 2.07 17.53 2.35
CA PRO A 228 3.45 17.11 2.09
C PRO A 228 3.67 15.58 2.11
N SER A 229 2.86 14.82 2.85
CA SER A 229 2.98 13.37 2.98
C SER A 229 2.57 12.60 1.70
N VAL A 230 1.86 13.24 0.77
CA VAL A 230 1.40 12.65 -0.50
C VAL A 230 2.18 13.19 -1.70
N LEU A 231 3.08 14.15 -1.47
CA LEU A 231 3.90 14.78 -2.50
C LEU A 231 4.74 13.78 -3.31
N TRP A 232 5.13 12.67 -2.69
CA TRP A 232 5.89 11.59 -3.35
C TRP A 232 5.13 10.92 -4.49
N ILE A 233 3.79 11.00 -4.52
CA ILE A 233 2.96 10.52 -5.64
C ILE A 233 2.74 11.65 -6.64
N HIS A 234 2.49 12.86 -6.14
CA HIS A 234 2.17 14.01 -6.98
C HIS A 234 3.31 14.38 -7.94
N ALA A 235 4.55 14.41 -7.46
CA ALA A 235 5.69 14.78 -8.31
C ALA A 235 5.92 13.83 -9.50
N PRO A 236 5.98 12.48 -9.33
CA PRO A 236 6.05 11.56 -10.46
C PRO A 236 4.86 11.64 -11.41
N VAL A 237 3.65 11.91 -10.90
CA VAL A 237 2.46 12.10 -11.75
C VAL A 237 2.66 13.31 -12.65
N ILE A 238 3.06 14.46 -12.11
CA ILE A 238 3.31 15.68 -12.89
C ILE A 238 4.43 15.44 -13.92
N GLU A 239 5.47 14.69 -13.58
CA GLU A 239 6.57 14.36 -14.49
C GLU A 239 6.10 13.51 -15.70
N ILE A 240 5.30 12.47 -15.44
CA ILE A 240 4.72 11.63 -16.49
C ILE A 240 3.80 12.45 -17.41
N LEU A 241 2.95 13.29 -16.81
CA LEU A 241 2.04 14.13 -17.57
C LEU A 241 2.77 15.20 -18.38
N SER A 242 3.83 15.79 -17.84
CA SER A 242 4.70 16.73 -18.56
C SER A 242 5.39 16.05 -19.74
N SER A 243 5.82 14.79 -19.56
CA SER A 243 6.38 13.99 -20.66
C SER A 243 5.35 13.75 -21.77
N LEU A 244 4.11 13.42 -21.41
CA LEU A 244 3.01 13.27 -22.37
C LEU A 244 2.74 14.59 -23.11
N LEU A 245 2.76 15.73 -22.41
CA LEU A 245 2.60 17.04 -23.02
C LEU A 245 3.69 17.32 -24.04
N SER A 246 4.96 17.08 -23.71
CA SER A 246 6.07 17.27 -24.65
C SER A 246 5.93 16.39 -25.91
N TRP A 247 5.43 15.16 -25.76
CA TRP A 247 5.12 14.30 -26.91
C TRP A 247 4.01 14.86 -27.80
N VAL A 248 2.94 15.39 -27.19
CA VAL A 248 1.81 15.99 -27.92
C VAL A 248 2.24 17.27 -28.64
N GLU A 249 3.01 18.13 -27.98
CA GLU A 249 3.58 19.36 -28.57
C GLU A 249 4.51 19.03 -29.76
N ALA A 250 5.39 18.04 -29.62
CA ALA A 250 6.28 17.63 -30.71
C ALA A 250 5.52 17.10 -31.93
N MET A 251 4.45 16.33 -31.71
CA MET A 251 3.61 15.80 -32.77
C MET A 251 2.81 16.92 -33.47
N GLU A 252 2.25 17.86 -32.70
CA GLU A 252 1.59 19.05 -33.24
C GLU A 252 2.52 19.87 -34.14
N HIS A 253 3.78 20.07 -33.73
CA HIS A 253 4.80 20.73 -34.54
C HIS A 253 5.12 19.97 -35.85
N LEU A 254 5.29 18.64 -35.80
CA LEU A 254 5.56 17.85 -37.00
C LEU A 254 4.42 17.93 -38.02
N LEU A 255 3.18 17.97 -37.55
CA LEU A 255 2.01 18.09 -38.42
C LEU A 255 1.92 19.48 -39.04
N GLN A 256 2.23 20.50 -38.23
CA GLN A 256 2.33 21.87 -38.71
C GLN A 256 3.40 22.01 -39.81
N ASP A 257 4.55 21.34 -39.66
CA ASP A 257 5.62 21.30 -40.68
C ASP A 257 5.17 20.64 -42.00
N VAL A 258 4.25 19.69 -41.93
CA VAL A 258 3.63 19.03 -43.09
C VAL A 258 2.48 19.88 -43.68
N GLY A 259 2.18 21.03 -43.08
CA GLY A 259 1.12 21.95 -43.51
C GLY A 259 -0.27 21.61 -42.98
N ILE A 260 -0.36 20.73 -41.97
CA ILE A 260 -1.59 20.39 -41.29
C ILE A 260 -1.71 21.30 -40.05
N ASP A 261 -2.54 22.33 -40.16
CA ASP A 261 -2.81 23.22 -39.04
C ASP A 261 -3.79 22.54 -38.05
N MET A 262 -3.30 22.27 -36.84
CA MET A 262 -4.10 21.69 -35.74
C MET A 262 -4.64 22.76 -34.79
N SER A 263 -4.39 24.05 -35.06
CA SER A 263 -4.64 25.13 -34.10
C SER A 263 -6.11 25.51 -33.88
N CYS A 264 -7.09 24.88 -34.54
CA CYS A 264 -8.49 25.21 -34.26
C CYS A 264 -9.49 24.12 -34.66
N SER A 265 -10.01 23.39 -33.67
CA SER A 265 -11.46 23.24 -33.45
C SER A 265 -11.69 22.32 -32.26
N ASP A 266 -12.28 22.86 -31.19
CA ASP A 266 -12.74 22.11 -30.02
C ASP A 266 -13.71 20.97 -30.34
N LYS A 267 -14.24 20.91 -31.57
CA LYS A 267 -15.18 19.87 -32.01
C LYS A 267 -14.98 19.59 -33.50
N GLY A 268 -14.32 18.48 -33.85
CA GLY A 268 -14.70 17.79 -35.09
C GLY A 268 -13.64 17.25 -36.04
N SER A 269 -12.33 17.44 -35.82
CA SER A 269 -11.31 16.94 -36.78
C SER A 269 -10.23 16.03 -36.18
N TRP A 270 -10.55 15.26 -35.13
CA TRP A 270 -9.62 14.31 -34.48
C TRP A 270 -9.90 12.82 -34.78
N PHE A 271 -10.96 12.50 -35.53
CA PHE A 271 -11.26 11.11 -35.92
C PHE A 271 -10.10 10.47 -36.72
N SER A 272 -9.37 11.27 -37.50
CA SER A 272 -8.17 10.81 -38.24
C SER A 272 -6.99 10.50 -37.31
N PHE A 273 -6.92 11.14 -36.13
CA PHE A 273 -5.79 11.05 -35.23
C PHE A 273 -5.85 9.83 -34.30
N SER A 274 -7.03 9.50 -33.78
CA SER A 274 -7.23 8.21 -33.07
C SER A 274 -6.90 7.03 -33.98
N TYR A 275 -7.21 7.13 -35.28
CA TYR A 275 -6.89 6.12 -36.28
C TYR A 275 -5.37 6.03 -36.57
N LEU A 276 -4.66 7.17 -36.63
CA LEU A 276 -3.21 7.22 -36.78
C LEU A 276 -2.47 6.71 -35.55
N MET A 277 -2.89 7.09 -34.34
CA MET A 277 -2.27 6.64 -33.08
C MET A 277 -2.52 5.15 -32.81
N CYS A 278 -3.72 4.62 -33.08
CA CYS A 278 -4.00 3.18 -32.95
C CYS A 278 -3.21 2.32 -33.96
N ASN A 279 -2.95 2.85 -35.16
CA ASN A 279 -2.14 2.15 -36.17
C ASN A 279 -0.64 2.28 -35.88
N PHE A 280 -0.13 3.42 -35.41
CA PHE A 280 1.29 3.58 -35.07
C PHE A 280 1.70 2.72 -33.86
N PHE A 281 0.85 2.60 -32.83
CA PHE A 281 1.09 1.69 -31.70
C PHE A 281 0.86 0.19 -32.03
N SER A 282 0.16 -0.14 -33.12
CA SER A 282 0.02 -1.54 -33.58
C SER A 282 1.16 -1.99 -34.52
N ILE A 283 2.01 -1.06 -34.97
CA ILE A 283 3.11 -1.34 -35.90
C ILE A 283 4.47 -1.48 -35.17
N TYR A 284 4.51 -1.25 -33.85
CA TYR A 284 5.68 -1.50 -32.99
C TYR A 284 5.40 -2.57 -31.93
#